data_AF-A0A956CY26-F1
#
_entry.id   AF-A0A956CY26-F1
#
_cell.length_a   1.000
_cell.length_b   1.000
_cell.length_c   1.000
_cell.angle_alpha   90.00
_cell.angle_beta   90.00
_cell.angle_gamma   90.00
#
_symmetry.space_group_name_H-M   'P 1'
#
loop_
_entity.id
_entity.type
_entity.pdbx_description
1 polymer ?
#
loop_
_entity_poly.entity_id
_entity_poly.type
_entity_poly.pdbx_seq_one_letter_code
_entity_poly.pdbx_strand_id
1 'polypeptide(L)'
;MARPAKKKTNRGSPEAIAKRRAARALNRLFSESGTKETLDGRSLKRKQRLLGELKEGKNGEALKALDVLGHATELFTLGETLASLRKLKPMLPPRPDSTGESARVLVEVQKLYSFDSRAWRLLGVDIGSLSAEAAPAKAEPRRPAKKRPAKKG
;
A
#
# COMPACT_ATOMS: atom_id res chain seq x y z
N MET A 1 -66.87 1.72 26.20
CA MET A 1 -66.01 1.00 25.24
C MET A 1 -64.57 1.02 25.74
N ALA A 2 -64.02 -0.14 26.11
CA ALA A 2 -62.68 -0.26 26.72
C ALA A 2 -61.58 -0.37 25.64
N ARG A 3 -60.46 0.34 25.83
CA ARG A 3 -59.28 0.31 24.94
C ARG A 3 -58.46 -0.96 25.21
N PRO A 4 -58.00 -1.71 24.19
CA PRO A 4 -57.21 -2.92 24.42
C PRO A 4 -55.79 -2.59 24.91
N ALA A 5 -55.32 -3.36 25.90
CA ALA A 5 -54.00 -3.24 26.50
C ALA A 5 -52.88 -3.55 25.48
N LYS A 6 -51.84 -2.70 25.45
CA LYS A 6 -50.66 -2.87 24.59
C LYS A 6 -49.89 -4.14 25.01
N LYS A 7 -49.80 -5.13 24.12
CA LYS A 7 -48.94 -6.31 24.26
C LYS A 7 -47.48 -5.86 24.48
N LYS A 8 -46.88 -6.27 25.60
CA LYS A 8 -45.44 -6.09 25.86
C LYS A 8 -44.68 -6.89 24.80
N THR A 9 -43.93 -6.17 23.96
CA THR A 9 -43.05 -6.82 22.99
C THR A 9 -41.90 -7.47 23.75
N ASN A 10 -41.69 -8.76 23.55
CA ASN A 10 -40.53 -9.52 24.04
C ASN A 10 -39.28 -9.08 23.25
N ARG A 11 -38.94 -7.79 23.28
CA ARG A 11 -37.60 -7.31 22.91
C ARG A 11 -36.67 -7.94 23.93
N GLY A 12 -35.91 -8.94 23.47
CA GLY A 12 -35.22 -9.91 24.32
C GLY A 12 -34.49 -9.28 25.51
N SER A 13 -34.39 -10.04 26.59
CA SER A 13 -33.73 -9.68 27.85
C SER A 13 -32.46 -8.82 27.62
N PRO A 14 -32.20 -7.79 28.44
CA PRO A 14 -31.04 -6.90 28.27
C PRO A 14 -29.71 -7.66 28.10
N GLU A 15 -29.56 -8.81 28.76
CA GLU A 15 -28.41 -9.70 28.56
C GLU A 15 -28.32 -10.27 27.14
N ALA A 16 -29.44 -10.65 26.52
CA ALA A 16 -29.45 -11.16 25.15
C ALA A 16 -29.06 -10.08 24.13
N ILE A 17 -29.44 -8.83 24.39
CA ILE A 17 -29.02 -7.69 23.58
C ILE A 17 -27.52 -7.42 23.79
N ALA A 18 -27.03 -7.47 25.02
CA ALA A 18 -25.62 -7.30 25.34
C ALA A 18 -24.74 -8.40 24.71
N LYS A 19 -25.16 -9.67 24.81
CA LYS A 19 -24.48 -10.81 24.16
C LYS A 19 -24.44 -10.66 22.65
N ARG A 20 -25.55 -10.24 22.02
CA ARG A 20 -25.59 -9.94 20.58
C ARG A 20 -24.69 -8.76 20.20
N ARG A 21 -24.64 -7.72 21.02
CA ARG A 21 -23.77 -6.55 20.79
C ARG A 21 -22.30 -6.93 20.92
N ALA A 22 -21.94 -7.70 21.95
CA ALA A 22 -20.59 -8.21 22.17
C ALA A 22 -20.16 -9.16 21.03
N ALA A 23 -21.01 -10.09 20.62
CA ALA A 23 -20.73 -10.99 19.50
C ALA A 23 -20.54 -10.23 18.18
N ARG A 24 -21.35 -9.19 17.92
CA ARG A 24 -21.16 -8.33 16.74
C ARG A 24 -19.87 -7.52 16.80
N ALA A 25 -19.52 -6.97 17.96
CA ALA A 25 -18.27 -6.23 18.16
C ALA A 25 -17.05 -7.15 18.01
N LEU A 26 -17.11 -8.35 18.58
CA LEU A 26 -16.07 -9.38 18.47
C LEU A 26 -15.91 -9.83 17.01
N ASN A 27 -17.00 -10.18 16.34
CA ASN A 27 -16.97 -10.56 14.93
C ASN A 27 -16.47 -9.41 14.05
N ARG A 28 -16.71 -8.15 14.44
CA ARG A 28 -16.13 -7.00 13.74
C ARG A 28 -14.62 -6.94 13.92
N LEU A 29 -14.10 -7.11 15.13
CA LEU A 29 -12.66 -7.13 15.41
C LEU A 29 -11.94 -8.27 14.67
N PHE A 30 -12.57 -9.44 14.56
CA PHE A 30 -11.97 -10.62 13.89
C PHE A 30 -12.29 -10.73 12.40
N SER A 31 -13.33 -10.06 11.91
CA SER A 31 -13.62 -9.93 10.47
C SER A 31 -12.88 -8.75 9.84
N GLU A 32 -12.37 -7.80 10.63
CA GLU A 32 -11.57 -6.65 10.19
C GLU A 32 -10.06 -6.93 10.28
N SER A 33 -9.59 -8.09 9.79
CA SER A 33 -8.24 -8.18 9.19
C SER A 33 -8.24 -7.46 7.83
N GLY A 34 -8.60 -6.17 7.87
CA GLY A 34 -8.98 -5.38 6.71
C GLY A 34 -9.97 -4.30 7.11
N THR A 35 -9.61 -3.46 8.08
CA THR A 35 -10.20 -2.13 8.22
C THR A 35 -10.07 -1.42 6.87
N LYS A 36 -11.08 -1.58 6.01
CA LYS A 36 -11.50 -0.48 5.13
C LYS A 36 -11.90 0.59 6.13
N GLU A 37 -10.96 1.47 6.47
CA GLU A 37 -11.32 2.80 6.93
C GLU A 37 -12.46 3.23 6.01
N THR A 38 -13.59 3.59 6.60
CA THR A 38 -14.71 4.15 5.85
C THR A 38 -14.21 5.47 5.27
N LEU A 39 -13.54 5.37 4.13
CA LEU A 39 -13.07 6.48 3.34
C LEU A 39 -14.27 7.39 3.12
N ASP A 40 -14.06 8.69 3.28
CA ASP A 40 -15.08 9.69 2.96
C ASP A 40 -15.64 9.44 1.55
N GLY A 41 -16.91 9.81 1.32
CA GLY A 41 -17.57 9.58 0.03
C GLY A 41 -16.78 10.14 -1.16
N ARG A 42 -16.04 11.23 -0.95
CA ARG A 42 -15.13 11.80 -1.97
C ARG A 42 -13.90 10.93 -2.20
N SER A 43 -13.27 10.45 -1.13
CA SER A 43 -12.10 9.57 -1.19
C SER A 43 -12.43 8.20 -1.79
N LEU A 44 -13.63 7.66 -1.53
CA LEU A 44 -14.14 6.45 -2.18
C LEU A 44 -14.31 6.64 -3.69
N LYS A 45 -14.92 7.76 -4.11
CA LYS A 45 -15.09 8.06 -5.54
C LYS A 45 -13.74 8.25 -6.23
N ARG A 46 -12.79 8.94 -5.59
CA ARG A 46 -11.43 9.13 -6.09
C ARG A 46 -10.70 7.79 -6.24
N LYS A 47 -10.77 6.94 -5.21
CA LYS A 47 -10.24 5.57 -5.23
C LYS A 47 -10.81 4.76 -6.38
N GLN A 48 -12.13 4.74 -6.55
CA GLN A 48 -12.78 4.02 -7.65
C GLN A 48 -12.34 4.54 -9.02
N ARG A 49 -12.22 5.86 -9.19
CA ARG A 49 -11.72 6.47 -10.43
C ARG A 49 -10.30 6.01 -10.75
N LEU A 50 -9.39 6.09 -9.78
CA LEU A 50 -7.98 5.68 -9.97
C LEU A 50 -7.84 4.19 -10.28
N LEU A 51 -8.66 3.34 -9.64
CA LEU A 51 -8.71 1.91 -9.94
C LEU A 51 -9.22 1.65 -11.37
N GLY A 52 -10.23 2.41 -11.82
CA GLY A 52 -10.74 2.36 -13.19
C GLY A 52 -9.67 2.76 -14.20
N GLU A 53 -9.01 3.90 -13.99
CA GLU A 53 -7.95 4.40 -14.85
C GLU A 53 -6.74 3.43 -14.92
N LEU A 54 -6.35 2.82 -13.81
CA LEU A 54 -5.29 1.79 -13.83
C LEU A 54 -5.69 0.54 -14.62
N LYS A 55 -6.97 0.17 -14.59
CA LYS A 55 -7.48 -1.04 -15.25
C LYS A 55 -7.70 -0.83 -16.74
N GLU A 56 -8.35 0.26 -17.11
CA GLU A 56 -8.80 0.53 -18.47
C GLU A 56 -7.81 1.39 -19.26
N GLY A 57 -6.82 1.97 -18.58
CA GLY A 57 -5.91 2.91 -19.18
C GLY A 57 -6.57 4.29 -19.40
N LYS A 58 -5.95 5.11 -20.24
CA LYS A 58 -6.50 6.40 -20.66
C LYS A 58 -6.79 6.31 -22.16
N ASN A 59 -8.06 6.51 -22.55
CA ASN A 59 -8.53 6.36 -23.93
C ASN A 59 -8.27 4.97 -24.55
N GLY A 60 -8.25 3.91 -23.73
CA GLY A 60 -7.97 2.55 -24.18
C GLY A 60 -6.48 2.24 -24.42
N GLU A 61 -5.59 3.18 -24.09
CA GLU A 61 -4.15 2.98 -24.10
C GLU A 61 -3.60 2.81 -22.68
N ALA A 62 -2.49 2.07 -22.57
CA ALA A 62 -1.80 1.91 -21.29
C ALA A 62 -1.42 3.27 -20.69
N LEU A 63 -1.58 3.40 -19.37
CA LEU A 63 -1.19 4.62 -18.68
C LEU A 63 0.31 4.88 -18.82
N LYS A 64 0.70 6.17 -18.85
CA LYS A 64 2.11 6.54 -18.80
C LYS A 64 2.73 6.09 -17.48
N ALA A 65 4.03 5.83 -17.48
CA ALA A 65 4.73 5.35 -16.28
C ALA A 65 4.58 6.30 -15.08
N LEU A 66 4.66 7.61 -15.30
CA LEU A 66 4.43 8.61 -14.24
C LEU A 66 2.99 8.58 -13.69
N ASP A 67 2.00 8.43 -14.56
CA ASP A 67 0.59 8.35 -14.15
C ASP A 67 0.34 7.09 -13.32
N VAL A 68 0.91 5.94 -13.75
CA VAL A 68 0.84 4.69 -12.98
C VAL A 68 1.48 4.85 -11.59
N LEU A 69 2.68 5.45 -11.52
CA LEU A 69 3.38 5.67 -10.25
C LEU A 69 2.59 6.58 -9.31
N GLY A 70 2.02 7.67 -9.84
CA GLY A 70 1.18 8.59 -9.09
C GLY A 70 -0.10 7.92 -8.59
N HIS A 71 -0.84 7.28 -9.48
CA HIS A 71 -2.10 6.62 -9.15
C HIS A 71 -1.91 5.48 -8.14
N ALA A 72 -0.87 4.65 -8.33
CA ALA A 72 -0.57 3.56 -7.41
C ALA A 72 -0.13 4.07 -6.03
N THR A 73 0.73 5.10 -5.99
CA THR A 73 1.15 5.74 -4.72
C THR A 73 -0.07 6.25 -3.96
N GLU A 74 -0.98 6.94 -4.65
CA GLU A 74 -2.20 7.45 -4.02
C GLU A 74 -3.16 6.32 -3.58
N LEU A 75 -3.30 5.27 -4.36
CA LEU A 75 -4.12 4.13 -3.95
C LEU A 75 -3.56 3.45 -2.69
N PHE A 76 -2.23 3.39 -2.56
CA PHE A 76 -1.60 2.87 -1.35
C PHE A 76 -1.83 3.78 -0.13
N THR A 77 -1.89 5.11 -0.30
CA THR A 77 -2.28 6.01 0.80
C THR A 77 -3.76 5.86 1.17
N LEU A 78 -4.62 5.49 0.20
CA LEU A 78 -6.04 5.14 0.41
C LEU A 78 -6.28 3.69 0.87
N GLY A 79 -5.23 3.04 1.38
CA GLY A 79 -5.30 1.71 1.99
C GLY A 79 -5.42 0.54 1.00
N GLU A 80 -5.18 0.75 -0.30
CA GLU A 80 -5.03 -0.38 -1.22
C GLU A 80 -3.73 -1.13 -0.99
N THR A 81 -3.73 -2.40 -1.41
CA THR A 81 -2.56 -3.27 -1.33
C THR A 81 -2.03 -3.57 -2.73
N LEU A 82 -0.73 -3.85 -2.82
CA LEU A 82 -0.11 -4.25 -4.08
C LEU A 82 -0.74 -5.53 -4.65
N ALA A 83 -1.19 -6.46 -3.79
CA ALA A 83 -1.92 -7.65 -4.21
C ALA A 83 -3.27 -7.31 -4.83
N SER A 84 -4.03 -6.36 -4.25
CA SER A 84 -5.28 -5.86 -4.83
C SER A 84 -5.05 -5.26 -6.21
N LEU A 85 -4.03 -4.39 -6.35
CA LEU A 85 -3.74 -3.74 -7.63
C LEU A 85 -3.34 -4.75 -8.71
N ARG A 86 -2.52 -5.76 -8.38
CA ARG A 86 -2.15 -6.81 -9.33
C ARG A 86 -3.35 -7.65 -9.80
N LYS A 87 -4.32 -7.92 -8.91
CA LYS A 87 -5.55 -8.65 -9.26
C LYS A 87 -6.42 -7.92 -10.27
N LEU A 88 -6.32 -6.58 -10.34
CA LEU A 88 -7.06 -5.78 -11.31
C LEU A 88 -6.55 -5.95 -12.74
N LYS A 89 -5.37 -6.56 -12.94
CA LYS A 89 -4.67 -6.66 -14.22
C LYS A 89 -4.55 -5.28 -14.90
N PRO A 90 -3.82 -4.34 -14.27
CA PRO A 90 -3.71 -2.98 -14.77
C PRO A 90 -3.06 -2.93 -16.15
N MET A 91 -3.48 -1.98 -16.97
CA MET A 91 -2.91 -1.73 -18.29
C MET A 91 -1.64 -0.91 -18.14
N LEU A 92 -0.53 -1.61 -17.92
CA LEU A 92 0.77 -1.03 -17.61
C LEU A 92 1.58 -0.77 -18.89
N PRO A 93 2.46 0.25 -18.86
CA PRO A 93 3.43 0.45 -19.93
C PRO A 93 4.46 -0.71 -19.95
N PRO A 94 5.23 -0.84 -21.05
CA PRO A 94 6.32 -1.81 -21.14
C PRO A 94 7.29 -1.67 -19.97
N ARG A 95 7.85 -2.81 -19.54
CA ARG A 95 8.85 -2.84 -18.47
C ARG A 95 10.09 -2.05 -18.93
N PRO A 96 10.58 -1.09 -18.15
CA PRO A 96 11.75 -0.32 -18.53
C PRO A 96 13.03 -1.13 -18.33
N ASP A 97 14.04 -0.86 -19.16
CA ASP A 97 15.38 -1.34 -18.92
C ASP A 97 15.93 -0.70 -17.65
N SER A 98 16.42 -1.54 -16.74
CA SER A 98 16.91 -1.11 -15.42
C SER A 98 18.43 -1.05 -15.36
N THR A 99 19.09 -0.82 -16.50
CA THR A 99 20.55 -0.83 -16.65
C THR A 99 21.09 0.52 -17.11
N GLY A 100 22.36 0.79 -16.82
CA GLY A 100 23.11 1.93 -17.36
C GLY A 100 22.45 3.29 -17.11
N GLU A 101 22.16 4.01 -18.19
CA GLU A 101 21.58 5.36 -18.16
C GLU A 101 20.14 5.37 -17.66
N SER A 102 19.31 4.42 -18.09
CA SER A 102 17.92 4.29 -17.64
C SER A 102 17.81 4.13 -16.13
N ALA A 103 18.72 3.37 -15.50
CA ALA A 103 18.77 3.25 -14.04
C ALA A 103 19.01 4.59 -13.34
N ARG A 104 19.84 5.47 -13.91
CA ARG A 104 20.11 6.81 -13.34
C ARG A 104 18.86 7.68 -13.42
N VAL A 105 18.16 7.67 -14.56
CA VAL A 105 16.89 8.38 -14.74
C VAL A 105 15.85 7.89 -13.73
N LEU A 106 15.72 6.57 -13.53
CA LEU A 106 14.78 6.00 -12.54
C LEU A 106 15.09 6.47 -11.12
N VAL A 107 16.37 6.46 -10.72
CA VAL A 107 16.81 6.94 -9.39
C VAL A 107 16.58 8.45 -9.24
N GLU A 108 16.81 9.23 -10.29
CA GLU A 108 16.56 10.67 -10.30
C GLU A 108 15.07 11.00 -10.15
N VAL A 109 14.20 10.32 -10.92
CA VAL A 109 12.75 10.43 -10.78
C VAL A 109 12.31 10.06 -9.38
N GLN A 110 12.87 9.00 -8.78
CA GLN A 110 12.56 8.64 -7.40
C GLN A 110 12.94 9.75 -6.41
N LYS A 111 14.10 10.42 -6.60
CA LYS A 111 14.52 11.54 -5.74
C LYS A 111 13.58 12.74 -5.86
N LEU A 112 13.12 13.05 -7.08
CA LEU A 112 12.26 14.20 -7.36
C LEU A 112 10.85 14.03 -6.83
N TYR A 113 10.25 12.86 -7.06
CA TYR A 113 8.82 12.64 -6.80
C TYR A 113 8.54 11.82 -5.53
N SER A 114 9.54 11.13 -4.99
CA SER A 114 9.41 10.31 -3.77
C SER A 114 8.23 9.34 -3.81
N PHE A 115 8.02 8.66 -4.95
CA PHE A 115 6.96 7.68 -5.11
C PHE A 115 7.11 6.50 -4.14
N ASP A 116 5.99 5.83 -3.84
CA ASP A 116 6.01 4.63 -3.01
C ASP A 116 6.80 3.51 -3.72
N SER A 117 7.74 2.88 -3.01
CA SER A 117 8.54 1.76 -3.54
C SER A 117 7.69 0.62 -4.12
N ARG A 118 6.48 0.41 -3.59
CA ARG A 118 5.52 -0.59 -4.09
C ARG A 118 5.00 -0.23 -5.49
N ALA A 119 4.92 1.05 -5.83
CA ALA A 119 4.47 1.50 -7.14
C ALA A 119 5.50 1.12 -8.22
N TRP A 120 6.80 1.27 -7.93
CA TRP A 120 7.88 0.80 -8.79
C TRP A 120 7.84 -0.72 -9.01
N ARG A 121 7.53 -1.49 -7.96
CA ARG A 121 7.35 -2.94 -8.06
C ARG A 121 6.15 -3.35 -8.92
N LEU A 122 5.16 -2.47 -9.11
CA LEU A 122 4.06 -2.71 -10.04
C LEU A 122 4.56 -2.64 -11.49
N LEU A 123 5.49 -1.73 -11.79
CA LEU A 123 6.18 -1.61 -13.08
C LEU A 123 7.34 -2.60 -13.26
N GLY A 124 7.57 -3.49 -12.28
CA GLY A 124 8.65 -4.48 -12.34
C GLY A 124 10.05 -3.91 -12.07
N VAL A 125 10.13 -2.73 -11.44
CA VAL A 125 11.39 -2.07 -11.05
C VAL A 125 11.57 -2.17 -9.54
N ASP A 126 12.75 -2.60 -9.10
CA ASP A 126 13.12 -2.55 -7.69
C ASP A 126 14.04 -1.35 -7.42
N ILE A 127 13.42 -0.21 -7.12
CA ILE A 127 14.13 1.06 -6.95
C ILE A 127 15.10 1.06 -5.76
N GLY A 128 14.85 0.22 -4.75
CA GLY A 128 15.74 0.07 -3.60
C GLY A 128 17.09 -0.52 -3.98
N SER A 129 17.07 -1.57 -4.81
CA SER A 129 18.28 -2.20 -5.33
C SER A 129 19.04 -1.26 -6.28
N LEU A 130 18.34 -0.56 -7.17
CA LEU A 130 18.96 0.41 -8.08
C LEU A 130 19.60 1.60 -7.35
N SER A 131 18.96 2.09 -6.28
CA SER A 131 19.53 3.18 -5.50
C SER A 131 20.75 2.76 -4.70
N ALA A 132 20.83 1.50 -4.26
CA ALA A 132 22.01 0.96 -3.57
C ALA A 132 23.19 0.77 -4.53
N GLU A 133 22.94 0.31 -5.75
CA GLU A 133 23.95 0.18 -6.82
C GLU A 133 24.49 1.55 -7.26
N ALA A 134 23.62 2.57 -7.30
CA ALA A 134 23.97 3.94 -7.67
C ALA A 134 24.64 4.73 -6.53
N ALA A 135 24.56 4.26 -5.28
CA ALA A 135 25.28 4.87 -4.18
C ALA A 135 26.77 4.53 -4.32
N PRO A 136 27.70 5.50 -4.18
CA PRO A 136 29.11 5.18 -4.14
C PRO A 136 29.31 4.20 -2.97
N ALA A 137 29.95 3.05 -3.25
CA ALA A 137 30.21 2.01 -2.27
C ALA A 137 30.69 2.66 -0.97
N LYS A 138 29.86 2.61 0.09
CA LYS A 138 30.27 3.08 1.41
C LYS A 138 31.51 2.28 1.77
N ALA A 139 32.64 2.96 1.85
CA ALA A 139 33.91 2.39 2.27
C ALA A 139 33.69 1.58 3.55
N GLU A 140 34.02 0.29 3.49
CA GLU A 140 34.07 -0.56 4.68
C GLU A 140 34.92 0.14 5.75
N PRO A 141 34.46 0.18 7.02
CA PRO A 141 35.29 0.66 8.11
C PRO A 141 36.47 -0.32 8.23
N ARG A 142 37.66 0.11 7.77
CA ARG A 142 38.91 -0.59 8.01
C ARG A 142 39.05 -0.86 9.50
N ARG A 143 38.88 -2.13 9.89
CA ARG A 143 39.11 -2.60 11.27
C ARG A 143 40.52 -2.15 11.71
N PRO A 144 40.68 -1.52 12.88
CA PRO A 144 42.00 -1.15 13.36
C PRO A 144 42.80 -2.42 13.65
N ALA A 145 43.99 -2.51 13.03
CA ALA A 145 44.92 -3.60 13.24
C ALA A 145 45.32 -3.67 14.74
N LYS A 146 45.02 -4.81 15.36
CA LYS A 146 45.38 -5.11 16.76
C LYS A 146 46.92 -5.08 16.87
N LYS A 147 47.47 -4.08 17.55
CA LYS A 147 48.90 -4.01 17.88
C LYS A 147 49.27 -5.25 18.69
N ARG A 148 50.24 -6.04 18.19
CA ARG A 148 50.89 -7.11 18.96
C ARG A 148 51.77 -6.48 20.04
N PRO A 149 51.75 -6.96 21.30
CA PRO A 149 52.68 -6.45 22.31
C PRO A 149 54.11 -6.93 21.99
N ALA A 150 55.05 -5.99 22.10
CA ALA A 150 56.48 -6.24 21.96
C ALA A 150 56.97 -7.15 23.10
N LYS A 151 57.69 -8.21 22.73
CA LYS A 151 58.39 -9.11 23.65
C LYS A 151 59.61 -8.38 24.19
N LYS A 152 59.62 -8.06 25.48
CA LYS A 152 60.77 -7.49 26.19
C LYS A 152 61.72 -8.64 26.53
N GLY A 153 62.93 -8.59 25.97
CA GLY A 153 64.11 -9.29 26.47
C GLY A 153 64.98 -8.32 27.25
#